data_AF-A0AAD0WAX1-F1
#
_entry.id   AF-A0AAD0WAX1-F1
#
_cell.length_a   1.000
_cell.length_b   1.000
_cell.length_c   1.000
_cell.angle_alpha   90.00
_cell.angle_beta   90.00
_cell.angle_gamma   90.00
#
_symmetry.space_group_name_H-M   'P 1'
#
loop_
_entity.id
_entity.type
_entity.pdbx_description
1 polymer ?
#
loop_
_entity_poly.entity_id
_entity_poly.type
_entity_poly.pdbx_seq_one_letter_code
_entity_poly.pdbx_strand_id
1 'polypeptide(L)'
;MLTIAKLPNGMINVPADQLTELGIDTTTAGRLIREAKLALLRAERDRLLAASDKTQLSDAPYSAEQRSAWQAYRKQLRDMPESVADLDHVSWPALPA
;
A
#
# COMPACT_ATOMS: atom_id res chain seq x y z
N MET A 1 -23.78 -0.91 2.44
CA MET A 1 -22.39 -1.36 2.21
C MET A 1 -21.78 -0.38 1.22
N LEU A 2 -20.75 0.36 1.61
CA LEU A 2 -20.22 1.51 0.85
C LEU A 2 -19.04 1.06 -0.03
N THR A 3 -19.13 1.29 -1.34
CA THR A 3 -18.18 0.80 -2.36
C THR A 3 -17.42 1.97 -2.98
N ILE A 4 -16.09 1.99 -2.86
CA ILE A 4 -15.25 3.09 -3.39
C ILE A 4 -14.94 2.84 -4.87
N ALA A 5 -15.60 3.53 -5.80
CA ALA A 5 -15.25 3.47 -7.22
C ALA A 5 -14.30 4.61 -7.61
N LYS A 6 -13.25 4.30 -8.38
CA LYS A 6 -12.32 5.30 -8.91
C LYS A 6 -12.86 5.86 -10.22
N LEU A 7 -13.27 7.13 -10.19
CA LEU A 7 -13.68 7.93 -11.35
C LEU A 7 -12.54 8.92 -11.72
N PRO A 8 -12.59 9.58 -12.90
CA PRO A 8 -11.52 10.45 -13.41
C PRO A 8 -11.14 11.61 -12.46
N ASN A 9 -12.03 11.94 -11.52
CA ASN A 9 -11.92 13.09 -10.62
C ASN A 9 -11.52 12.69 -9.18
N GLY A 10 -11.17 11.42 -8.92
CA GLY A 10 -10.77 10.94 -7.59
C GLY A 10 -11.50 9.67 -7.15
N MET A 11 -11.21 9.22 -5.92
CA MET A 11 -11.95 8.12 -5.31
C MET A 11 -13.27 8.64 -4.75
N ILE A 12 -14.39 8.26 -5.34
CA ILE A 12 -15.72 8.60 -4.83
C ILE A 12 -16.33 7.33 -4.25
N ASN A 13 -16.93 7.46 -3.07
CA ASN A 13 -17.69 6.38 -2.46
C ASN A 13 -19.06 6.31 -3.15
N VAL A 14 -19.24 5.31 -4.01
CA VAL A 14 -20.45 5.11 -4.82
C VAL A 14 -21.23 3.93 -4.22
N PRO A 15 -22.47 4.15 -3.77
CA PRO A 15 -23.38 3.09 -3.35
C PRO A 15 -23.55 2.00 -4.42
N ALA A 16 -23.64 0.73 -4.02
CA ALA A 16 -23.65 -0.41 -4.93
C ALA A 16 -24.84 -0.44 -5.92
N ASP A 17 -25.96 0.16 -5.52
CA ASP A 17 -27.15 0.39 -6.35
C ASP A 17 -26.87 1.34 -7.53
N GLN A 18 -26.05 2.38 -7.34
CA GLN A 18 -25.68 3.32 -8.40
C GLN A 18 -24.69 2.74 -9.43
N LEU A 19 -23.91 1.72 -9.06
CA LEU A 19 -22.99 1.05 -10.00
C LEU A 19 -23.75 0.30 -11.11
N THR A 20 -24.90 -0.27 -10.76
CA THR A 20 -25.79 -0.98 -11.69
C THR A 20 -26.38 -0.01 -12.72
N GLU A 21 -26.71 1.21 -12.29
CA GLU A 21 -27.27 2.26 -13.14
C GLU A 21 -26.25 2.85 -14.13
N LEU A 22 -24.96 2.80 -13.78
CA LEU A 22 -23.83 3.18 -14.66
C LEU A 22 -23.39 2.05 -15.61
N GLY A 23 -24.06 0.89 -15.58
CA GLY A 23 -23.69 -0.27 -16.40
C GLY A 23 -22.35 -0.91 -16.00
N ILE A 24 -21.86 -0.62 -14.80
CA ILE A 24 -20.62 -1.20 -14.27
C ILE A 24 -20.99 -2.50 -13.55
N ASP A 25 -20.53 -3.63 -14.08
CA ASP A 25 -20.74 -4.91 -13.43
C ASP A 25 -19.97 -4.99 -12.10
N THR A 26 -20.49 -5.78 -11.17
CA THR A 26 -19.91 -5.94 -9.81
C THR A 26 -18.51 -6.54 -9.83
N THR A 27 -18.15 -7.30 -10.86
CA THR A 27 -16.81 -7.88 -11.04
C THR A 27 -15.80 -6.80 -11.45
N THR A 28 -16.17 -5.95 -12.40
CA THR A 28 -15.37 -4.78 -12.81
C THR A 28 -15.20 -3.81 -11.64
N ALA A 29 -16.28 -3.52 -10.90
CA ALA A 29 -16.20 -2.70 -9.69
C ALA A 29 -15.22 -3.31 -8.67
N GLY A 30 -15.32 -4.62 -8.40
CA GLY A 30 -14.42 -5.32 -7.48
C GLY A 30 -12.94 -5.25 -7.92
N ARG A 31 -12.67 -5.41 -9.22
CA ARG A 31 -11.31 -5.27 -9.77
C ARG A 31 -10.76 -3.85 -9.58
N LEU A 32 -11.54 -2.82 -9.91
CA LEU A 32 -11.12 -1.42 -9.78
C LEU A 32 -10.86 -1.03 -8.32
N ILE A 33 -11.73 -1.49 -7.40
CA ILE A 33 -11.52 -1.33 -5.95
C ILE A 33 -10.20 -1.96 -5.53
N ARG A 34 -9.95 -3.21 -5.95
CA ARG A 34 -8.71 -3.93 -5.62
C ARG A 34 -7.46 -3.23 -6.15
N GLU A 35 -7.49 -2.77 -7.39
CA GLU A 35 -6.40 -2.01 -8.01
C GLU A 35 -6.15 -0.68 -7.28
N ALA A 36 -7.21 0.04 -6.89
CA ALA A 36 -7.10 1.28 -6.13
C ALA A 36 -6.46 1.04 -4.74
N LYS A 37 -6.87 0.00 -4.02
CA LYS A 37 -6.27 -0.38 -2.73
C LYS A 37 -4.80 -0.76 -2.88
N LEU A 38 -4.44 -1.53 -3.90
CA LEU A 38 -3.03 -1.85 -4.20
C LEU A 38 -2.20 -0.61 -4.51
N ALA A 39 -2.77 0.38 -5.22
CA ALA A 39 -2.09 1.64 -5.49
C ALA A 39 -1.80 2.42 -4.20
N LEU A 40 -2.75 2.48 -3.27
CA LEU A 40 -2.54 3.11 -1.95
C LEU A 40 -1.45 2.39 -1.14
N LEU A 41 -1.43 1.06 -1.16
CA LEU A 41 -0.40 0.28 -0.48
C LEU A 41 0.99 0.50 -1.06
N ARG A 42 1.11 0.56 -2.38
CA ARG A 42 2.38 0.90 -3.05
C ARG A 42 2.84 2.31 -2.67
N ALA A 43 1.93 3.28 -2.60
CA ALA A 43 2.25 4.63 -2.19
C ALA A 43 2.76 4.70 -0.73
N GLU A 44 2.12 3.97 0.20
CA GLU A 44 2.58 3.92 1.59
C GLU A 44 3.93 3.20 1.73
N ARG A 45 4.14 2.10 0.99
CA ARG A 45 5.45 1.45 0.90
C ARG A 45 6.52 2.46 0.46
N ASP A 46 6.25 3.20 -0.60
CA ASP A 46 7.20 4.16 -1.17
C ASP A 46 7.49 5.29 -0.17
N ARG A 47 6.48 5.75 0.58
CA ARG A 47 6.65 6.70 1.69
C ARG A 47 7.58 6.17 2.77
N LEU A 48 7.39 4.92 3.21
CA LEU A 48 8.21 4.29 4.26
C LEU A 48 9.65 4.00 3.78
N LEU A 49 9.82 3.61 2.51
CA LEU A 49 11.14 3.47 1.89
C LEU A 49 11.85 4.82 1.79
N ALA A 50 11.17 5.89 1.40
CA ALA A 50 11.76 7.23 1.35
C ALA A 50 12.17 7.71 2.76
N ALA A 51 11.31 7.49 3.77
CA ALA A 51 11.60 7.87 5.16
C ALA A 51 12.82 7.15 5.75
N SER A 52 13.08 5.92 5.29
CA SER A 52 14.21 5.09 5.73
C SER A 52 15.44 5.19 4.81
N ASP A 53 15.45 6.08 3.82
CA ASP A 53 16.52 6.10 2.81
C ASP A 53 17.88 6.54 3.39
N LYS A 54 17.85 7.53 4.29
CA LYS A 54 19.03 8.01 5.04
C LYS A 54 19.76 6.91 5.83
N THR A 55 19.09 5.82 6.18
CA THR A 55 19.69 4.72 6.95
C THR A 55 20.53 3.78 6.10
N GLN A 56 20.46 3.91 4.77
CA GLN A 56 21.23 3.12 3.80
C GLN A 56 22.56 3.77 3.40
N LEU A 57 22.78 5.02 3.80
CA LEU A 57 24.03 5.72 3.50
C LEU A 57 25.19 5.12 4.30
N SER A 58 26.38 5.08 3.69
CA SER A 58 27.58 4.52 4.31
C SER A 58 28.09 5.34 5.50
N ASP A 59 27.83 6.64 5.50
CA ASP A 59 28.18 7.61 6.55
C ASP A 59 27.17 7.63 7.71
N ALA A 60 26.04 6.93 7.59
CA ALA A 60 25.02 6.90 8.62
C ALA A 60 25.59 6.29 9.93
N PRO A 61 25.33 6.91 11.10
CA PRO A 61 25.95 6.55 12.38
C PRO A 61 25.28 5.31 13.02
N TYR A 62 25.12 4.25 12.26
CA TYR A 62 24.51 2.99 12.70
C TYR A 62 25.57 1.91 12.93
N SER A 63 25.32 1.00 13.88
CA SER A 63 26.11 -0.23 14.01
C SER A 63 25.87 -1.19 12.84
N ALA A 64 26.66 -2.26 12.73
CA ALA A 64 26.42 -3.30 11.71
C ALA A 64 25.05 -3.98 11.90
N GLU A 65 24.68 -4.24 13.16
CA GLU A 65 23.40 -4.84 13.54
C GLU A 65 22.23 -3.93 13.18
N GLN A 66 22.34 -2.62 13.47
CA GLN A 66 21.32 -1.64 13.11
C GLN A 66 21.15 -1.52 11.59
N ARG A 67 22.26 -1.51 10.83
CA ARG A 67 22.19 -1.52 9.35
C ARG A 67 21.49 -2.78 8.85
N SER A 68 21.80 -3.94 9.40
CA SER A 68 21.13 -5.20 9.06
C SER A 68 19.63 -5.16 9.36
N ALA A 69 19.23 -4.57 10.50
CA ALA A 69 17.82 -4.41 10.85
C ALA A 69 17.09 -3.49 9.87
N TRP A 70 17.70 -2.36 9.46
CA TRP A 70 17.15 -1.46 8.45
C TRP A 70 17.05 -2.11 7.06
N GLN A 71 18.03 -2.93 6.68
CA GLN A 71 17.98 -3.69 5.43
C GLN A 71 16.84 -4.73 5.45
N ALA A 72 16.68 -5.46 6.55
CA ALA A 72 15.59 -6.42 6.72
C ALA A 72 14.21 -5.73 6.69
N TYR A 73 14.07 -4.60 7.38
CA TYR A 73 12.87 -3.76 7.34
C TYR A 73 12.53 -3.32 5.90
N ARG A 74 13.49 -2.75 5.17
CA ARG A 74 13.29 -2.32 3.78
C ARG A 74 12.98 -3.47 2.83
N LYS A 75 13.51 -4.67 3.10
CA LYS A 75 13.15 -5.87 2.33
C LYS A 75 11.69 -6.25 2.57
N GLN A 76 11.25 -6.32 3.83
CA GLN A 76 9.86 -6.63 4.17
C GLN A 76 8.88 -5.63 3.54
N LEU A 77 9.21 -4.34 3.52
CA LEU A 77 8.38 -3.33 2.84
C LEU A 77 8.22 -3.62 1.33
N ARG A 78 9.28 -4.05 0.65
CA ARG A 78 9.23 -4.34 -0.79
C ARG A 78 8.43 -5.60 -1.10
N ASP A 79 8.49 -6.58 -0.20
CA ASP A 79 7.81 -7.87 -0.36
C ASP A 79 6.29 -7.78 -0.05
N MET A 80 5.82 -6.71 0.60
CA MET A 80 4.43 -6.57 1.05
C MET A 80 3.36 -6.46 -0.05
N PRO A 81 3.47 -5.60 -1.08
CA PRO A 81 2.36 -5.38 -2.03
C PRO A 81 1.91 -6.62 -2.79
N GLU A 82 2.78 -7.62 -2.90
CA GLU A 82 2.50 -8.90 -3.57
C GLU A 82 2.07 -10.00 -2.60
N SER A 83 2.40 -9.89 -1.31
CA SER A 83 2.12 -10.90 -0.28
C SER A 83 0.88 -10.61 0.57
N VAL A 84 0.30 -9.41 0.47
CA VAL A 84 -0.89 -9.03 1.23
C VAL A 84 -2.15 -9.69 0.64
N ALA A 85 -2.71 -10.64 1.38
CA ALA A 85 -3.97 -11.30 1.05
C ALA A 85 -5.19 -10.42 1.36
N ASP A 86 -5.17 -9.69 2.49
CA ASP A 86 -6.22 -8.76 2.91
C ASP A 86 -5.73 -7.32 2.78
N LEU A 87 -6.24 -6.61 1.78
CA LEU A 87 -5.89 -5.22 1.50
C LEU A 87 -6.54 -4.23 2.46
N ASP A 88 -7.52 -4.65 3.27
CA ASP A 88 -8.19 -3.80 4.26
C ASP A 88 -7.50 -3.82 5.63
N HIS A 89 -6.75 -4.89 5.94
CA HIS A 89 -6.04 -5.07 7.21
C HIS A 89 -4.54 -5.30 7.00
N VAL A 90 -3.88 -4.31 6.44
CA VAL A 90 -2.44 -4.39 6.17
C VAL A 90 -1.62 -4.06 7.42
N SER A 91 -0.80 -5.02 7.85
CA SER A 91 0.17 -4.85 8.95
C SER A 91 1.54 -4.50 8.39
N TRP A 92 2.06 -3.33 8.75
CA TRP A 92 3.40 -2.87 8.35
C TRP A 92 4.46 -3.34 9.35
N PRO A 93 5.71 -3.61 8.90
CA PRO A 93 6.79 -3.96 9.81
C PRO A 93 7.08 -2.82 10.79
N ALA A 94 7.49 -3.17 12.00
CA ALA A 94 7.87 -2.20 13.03
C ALA A 94 9.17 -1.48 12.63
N LEU A 95 9.26 -0.20 13.00
CA LEU A 95 10.43 0.62 12.70
C LEU A 95 11.64 0.12 13.53
N PRO A 96 12.81 -0.09 12.91
CA PRO A 96 14.04 -0.41 13.64
C PRO A 96 14.53 0.77 14.50
N ALA A 97 15.32 0.45 15.53
CA ALA A 97 15.96 1.43 16.43
C ALA A 97 17.35 1.88 15.92
#